data_AF-V4JEF6-F1
#
_entry.id   AF-V4JEF6-F1
#
_cell.length_a   1.000
_cell.length_b   1.000
_cell.length_c   1.000
_cell.angle_alpha   90.00
_cell.angle_beta   90.00
_cell.angle_gamma   90.00
#
_symmetry.space_group_name_H-M   'P 1'
#
loop_
_entity.id
_entity.type
_entity.pdbx_description
1 polymer ?
#
loop_
_entity_poly.entity_id
_entity_poly.type
_entity_poly.pdbx_seq_one_letter_code
_entity_poly.pdbx_strand_id
1 'polypeptide(L)'
;MEVRAEEDVYKLLDQKLIKQGYHLVGRHSSVKKCYWNHAALVEGRFCYKGKFYGIESHRCIQLSVTNHWCWNACLHCWRLRPQDVGIQWNETRMPFADDPRSIVEGAIREYRRIISGYKGRPGVDPKMYQEAMNPKHVAISLTGEATLYPMLGELIKEFHREGHNHVPCDQGGEA
;
A
#
# COMPACT_ATOMS: atom_id res chain seq x y z
N MET A 1 -20.06 18.59 -16.37
CA MET A 1 -20.97 18.16 -15.28
C MET A 1 -20.67 16.72 -14.85
N GLU A 2 -20.28 15.84 -15.78
CA GLU A 2 -19.87 14.44 -15.49
C GLU A 2 -18.59 14.30 -14.64
N VAL A 3 -17.56 15.13 -14.87
CA VAL A 3 -16.28 15.06 -14.12
C VAL A 3 -16.47 15.24 -12.61
N ARG A 4 -17.43 16.08 -12.19
CA ARG A 4 -17.74 16.29 -10.77
C ARG A 4 -18.39 15.06 -10.14
N ALA A 5 -19.27 14.37 -10.87
CA ALA A 5 -19.93 13.16 -10.38
C ALA A 5 -18.95 12.00 -10.22
N GLU A 6 -17.97 11.86 -11.11
CA GLU A 6 -16.94 10.82 -11.02
C GLU A 6 -15.96 11.07 -9.85
N GLU A 7 -15.59 12.33 -9.62
CA GLU A 7 -14.73 12.71 -8.49
C GLU A 7 -15.42 12.48 -7.14
N ASP A 8 -16.74 12.62 -7.08
CA ASP A 8 -17.52 12.33 -5.88
C ASP A 8 -17.62 10.82 -5.58
N VAL A 9 -17.58 9.96 -6.62
CA VAL A 9 -17.52 8.50 -6.45
C VAL A 9 -16.20 8.08 -5.81
N TYR A 10 -15.05 8.54 -6.31
CA TYR A 10 -13.76 8.15 -5.76
C TYR A 10 -13.59 8.60 -4.30
N LYS A 11 -14.12 9.78 -3.93
CA LYS A 11 -14.16 10.23 -2.52
C LYS A 11 -14.93 9.26 -1.62
N LEU A 12 -16.06 8.71 -2.07
CA LEU A 12 -16.84 7.73 -1.30
C LEU A 12 -16.09 6.40 -1.15
N LEU A 13 -15.40 5.95 -2.20
CA LEU A 13 -14.58 4.75 -2.16
C LEU A 13 -13.38 4.93 -1.22
N ASP A 14 -12.72 6.07 -1.29
CA ASP A 14 -11.60 6.46 -0.43
C ASP A 14 -12.00 6.48 1.05
N GLN A 15 -13.20 6.99 1.38
CA GLN A 15 -13.73 6.93 2.74
C GLN A 15 -13.88 5.49 3.27
N LYS A 16 -14.21 4.52 2.40
CA LYS A 16 -14.29 3.11 2.78
C LYS A 16 -12.90 2.52 3.01
N LEU A 17 -11.92 2.85 2.17
CA LEU A 17 -10.52 2.43 2.36
C LEU A 17 -9.92 2.99 3.65
N ILE A 18 -10.16 4.26 3.96
CA ILE A 18 -9.71 4.89 5.22
C ILE A 18 -10.26 4.12 6.43
N LYS A 19 -11.55 3.74 6.41
CA LYS A 19 -12.15 2.92 7.48
C LYS A 19 -11.50 1.55 7.62
N GLN A 20 -10.93 1.00 6.56
CA GLN A 20 -10.19 -0.27 6.55
C GLN A 20 -8.70 -0.10 6.95
N GLY A 21 -8.28 1.10 7.34
CA GLY A 21 -6.92 1.40 7.78
C GLY A 21 -5.93 1.66 6.65
N TYR A 22 -6.40 1.94 5.43
CA TYR A 22 -5.55 2.40 4.34
C TYR A 22 -5.21 3.88 4.52
N HIS A 23 -3.96 4.23 4.29
CA HIS A 23 -3.46 5.60 4.26
C HIS A 23 -3.34 6.04 2.81
N LEU A 24 -4.17 6.99 2.39
CA LEU A 24 -4.19 7.45 1.00
C LEU A 24 -2.94 8.25 0.67
N VAL A 25 -2.45 8.06 -0.55
CA VAL A 25 -1.31 8.78 -1.12
C VAL A 25 -1.74 9.33 -2.47
N GLY A 26 -1.76 10.66 -2.60
CA GLY A 26 -2.26 11.31 -3.81
C GLY A 26 -3.75 11.02 -4.05
N ARG A 27 -4.11 10.76 -5.30
CA ARG A 27 -5.50 10.56 -5.76
C ARG A 27 -5.89 9.09 -5.93
N HIS A 28 -4.92 8.18 -6.10
CA HIS A 28 -5.20 6.79 -6.49
C HIS A 28 -4.34 5.74 -5.79
N SER A 29 -3.37 6.16 -4.97
CA SER A 29 -2.42 5.27 -4.30
C SER A 29 -2.74 5.16 -2.81
N SER A 30 -2.24 4.12 -2.15
CA SER A 30 -2.39 3.97 -0.71
C SER A 30 -1.32 3.06 -0.11
N VAL A 31 -1.02 3.31 1.16
CA VAL A 31 -0.14 2.47 1.98
C VAL A 31 -0.93 1.88 3.13
N LYS A 32 -0.61 0.64 3.50
CA LYS A 32 -1.11 0.01 4.71
C LYS A 32 0.02 -0.79 5.33
N LYS A 33 0.04 -0.93 6.66
CA LYS A 33 0.92 -1.91 7.30
C LYS A 33 0.38 -3.31 7.05
N CYS A 34 1.23 -4.24 6.63
CA CYS A 34 0.82 -5.64 6.56
C CYS A 34 0.75 -6.26 7.96
N TYR A 35 0.06 -7.39 8.08
CA TYR A 35 0.01 -8.18 9.31
C TYR A 35 1.42 -8.45 9.88
N TRP A 36 2.34 -8.88 9.02
CA TRP A 36 3.71 -9.23 9.42
C TRP A 36 4.57 -8.04 9.85
N ASN A 37 4.25 -6.82 9.38
CA ASN A 37 4.91 -5.62 9.88
C ASN A 37 4.56 -5.40 11.36
N HIS A 38 3.29 -5.58 11.72
CA HIS A 38 2.85 -5.54 13.11
C HIS A 38 3.44 -6.68 13.95
N ALA A 39 3.35 -7.92 13.46
CA ALA A 39 3.86 -9.09 14.18
C ALA A 39 5.38 -9.01 14.40
N ALA A 40 6.13 -8.46 13.45
CA ALA A 40 7.57 -8.24 13.62
C ALA A 40 7.85 -7.25 14.75
N LEU A 41 7.18 -6.08 14.73
CA LEU A 41 7.39 -5.03 15.73
C LEU A 41 7.00 -5.40 17.16
N VAL A 42 6.00 -6.28 17.31
CA VAL A 42 5.32 -6.50 18.59
C VAL A 42 5.62 -7.87 19.18
N GLU A 43 5.79 -8.87 18.32
CA GLU A 43 5.92 -10.26 18.71
C GLU A 43 7.27 -10.84 18.27
N GLY A 44 8.09 -10.08 17.54
CA GLY A 44 9.36 -10.56 16.99
C GLY A 44 9.19 -11.63 15.90
N ARG A 45 8.00 -11.74 15.30
CA ARG A 45 7.71 -12.73 14.24
C ARG A 45 7.81 -12.11 12.85
N PHE A 46 8.60 -12.73 11.98
CA PHE A 46 8.85 -12.25 10.61
C PHE A 46 8.06 -13.03 9.57
N CYS A 47 7.78 -12.41 8.42
CA CYS A 47 7.09 -13.07 7.32
C CYS A 47 7.97 -14.12 6.65
N TYR A 48 7.34 -15.00 5.86
CA TYR A 48 8.04 -16.02 5.08
C TYR A 48 9.08 -15.42 4.11
N LYS A 49 8.87 -14.19 3.60
CA LYS A 49 9.86 -13.50 2.75
C LYS A 49 11.15 -13.17 3.50
N GLY A 50 11.09 -13.00 4.83
CA GLY A 50 12.28 -12.91 5.66
C GLY A 50 13.11 -14.18 5.61
N LYS A 51 12.45 -15.35 5.67
CA LYS A 51 13.12 -16.66 5.60
C LYS A 51 13.68 -16.97 4.21
N PHE A 52 12.93 -16.67 3.14
CA PHE A 52 13.34 -17.06 1.78
C PHE A 52 14.23 -16.04 1.09
N TYR A 53 14.03 -14.75 1.35
CA TYR A 53 14.67 -13.66 0.61
C TYR A 53 15.44 -12.67 1.49
N GLY A 54 15.52 -12.92 2.81
CA GLY A 54 16.20 -12.02 3.75
C GLY A 54 15.51 -10.67 3.95
N ILE A 55 14.21 -10.58 3.64
CA ILE A 55 13.43 -9.33 3.74
C ILE A 55 13.01 -9.05 5.18
N GLU A 56 13.38 -7.87 5.68
CA GLU A 56 13.02 -7.39 7.01
C GLU A 56 11.56 -6.88 7.01
N SER A 57 10.61 -7.66 7.54
CA SER A 57 9.17 -7.34 7.46
C SER A 57 8.79 -6.02 8.15
N HIS A 58 9.47 -5.68 9.24
CA HIS A 58 9.29 -4.40 9.95
C HIS A 58 9.79 -3.19 9.16
N ARG A 59 10.48 -3.41 8.02
CA ARG A 59 11.02 -2.36 7.13
C ARG A 59 10.41 -2.40 5.74
N CYS A 60 9.26 -3.08 5.58
CA CYS A 60 8.56 -3.23 4.32
C CYS A 60 7.34 -2.30 4.25
N ILE A 61 7.30 -1.46 3.22
CA ILE A 61 6.14 -0.66 2.83
C ILE A 61 5.23 -1.55 1.98
N GLN A 62 3.95 -1.67 2.32
CA GLN A 62 2.95 -2.28 1.45
C GLN A 62 2.17 -1.17 0.74
N LEU A 63 2.33 -1.09 -0.58
CA LEU A 63 1.82 -0.02 -1.43
C LEU A 63 0.81 -0.57 -2.45
N SER A 64 -0.23 0.20 -2.72
CA SER A 64 -1.06 0.12 -3.92
C SER A 64 -0.93 1.41 -4.70
N VAL A 65 -0.89 1.29 -6.03
CA VAL A 65 -0.89 2.42 -6.96
C VAL A 65 -2.15 2.48 -7.82
N THR A 66 -3.11 1.60 -7.57
CA THR A 66 -4.32 1.46 -8.38
C THR A 66 -5.48 0.99 -7.49
N ASN A 67 -5.75 1.74 -6.41
CA ASN A 67 -6.63 1.30 -5.32
C ASN A 67 -7.97 0.72 -5.80
N HIS A 68 -8.58 1.36 -6.78
CA HIS A 68 -9.95 1.09 -7.25
C HIS A 68 -10.00 0.39 -8.61
N TRP A 69 -8.84 0.04 -9.19
CA TRP A 69 -8.77 -0.47 -10.56
C TRP A 69 -8.03 -1.81 -10.66
N CYS A 70 -8.64 -2.77 -11.36
CA CYS A 70 -8.11 -4.08 -11.67
C CYS A 70 -8.89 -4.69 -12.85
N TRP A 71 -8.21 -5.43 -13.74
CA TRP A 71 -8.88 -6.17 -14.82
C TRP A 71 -9.65 -7.39 -14.33
N ASN A 72 -9.26 -7.93 -13.17
CA ASN A 72 -9.80 -9.19 -12.66
C ASN A 72 -10.84 -8.97 -11.56
N ALA A 73 -11.84 -9.85 -11.55
CA ALA A 73 -12.90 -9.91 -10.55
C ALA A 73 -12.81 -11.20 -9.73
N CYS A 74 -11.63 -11.50 -9.18
CA CYS A 74 -11.38 -12.74 -8.44
C CYS A 74 -12.30 -12.87 -7.22
N LEU A 75 -12.86 -14.07 -7.01
CA LEU A 75 -13.79 -14.34 -5.90
C LEU A 75 -13.17 -14.12 -4.51
N HIS A 76 -11.85 -14.31 -4.40
CA HIS A 76 -11.09 -14.18 -3.15
C HIS A 76 -10.48 -12.78 -2.96
N CYS A 77 -10.71 -11.84 -3.88
CA CYS A 77 -10.10 -10.52 -3.78
C CYS A 77 -10.86 -9.64 -2.79
N TRP A 78 -10.18 -9.19 -1.76
CA TRP A 78 -10.67 -8.23 -0.75
C TRP A 78 -10.78 -6.78 -1.25
N ARG A 79 -10.45 -6.51 -2.51
CA ARG A 79 -10.63 -5.18 -3.12
C ARG A 79 -12.12 -4.82 -3.15
N LEU A 80 -12.42 -3.54 -2.93
CA LEU A 80 -13.77 -3.00 -3.15
C LEU A 80 -14.14 -3.11 -4.64
N ARG A 81 -15.22 -3.83 -4.95
CA ARG A 81 -15.81 -3.86 -6.29
C ARG A 81 -17.15 -3.14 -6.31
N PRO A 82 -17.63 -2.72 -7.50
CA PRO A 82 -18.93 -2.06 -7.64
C PRO A 82 -20.08 -2.80 -6.94
N GLN A 83 -20.08 -4.13 -7.01
CA GLN A 83 -21.12 -4.98 -6.41
C GLN A 83 -21.07 -4.98 -4.88
N ASP A 84 -19.88 -4.81 -4.28
CA ASP A 84 -19.70 -4.87 -2.83
C ASP A 84 -20.15 -3.57 -2.14
N VAL A 85 -20.16 -2.44 -2.89
CA VAL A 85 -20.48 -1.11 -2.36
C VAL A 85 -21.75 -0.50 -2.93
N GLY A 86 -22.33 -1.09 -3.98
CA GLY A 86 -23.52 -0.58 -4.67
C GLY A 86 -23.27 0.70 -5.48
N ILE A 87 -22.00 1.00 -5.81
CA ILE A 87 -21.58 2.20 -6.55
C ILE A 87 -20.96 1.73 -7.87
N GLN A 88 -21.39 2.29 -8.99
CA GLN A 88 -20.87 1.93 -10.31
C GLN A 88 -19.73 2.86 -10.71
N TRP A 89 -18.59 2.30 -11.15
CA TRP A 89 -17.50 3.01 -11.82
C TRP A 89 -16.78 2.06 -12.78
N ASN A 90 -15.95 2.60 -13.67
CA ASN A 90 -15.10 1.77 -14.53
C ASN A 90 -13.86 1.30 -13.76
N GLU A 91 -13.91 0.07 -13.24
CA GLU A 91 -12.80 -0.54 -12.50
C GLU A 91 -11.66 -1.08 -13.39
N THR A 92 -11.81 -1.09 -14.71
CA THR A 92 -10.81 -1.65 -15.64
C THR A 92 -9.88 -0.59 -16.23
N ARG A 93 -10.21 0.69 -16.07
CA ARG A 93 -9.47 1.80 -16.66
C ARG A 93 -9.25 2.91 -15.64
N MET A 94 -7.98 3.23 -15.41
CA MET A 94 -7.58 4.33 -14.55
C MET A 94 -7.59 5.65 -15.34
N PRO A 95 -8.41 6.65 -14.94
CA PRO A 95 -8.57 7.89 -15.71
C PRO A 95 -7.48 8.94 -15.44
N PHE A 96 -6.78 8.84 -14.32
CA PHE A 96 -5.71 9.75 -13.93
C PHE A 96 -4.57 8.99 -13.26
N ALA A 97 -3.35 9.52 -13.39
CA ALA A 97 -2.16 8.99 -12.75
C ALA A 97 -1.38 10.15 -12.12
N ASP A 98 -0.95 9.97 -10.89
CA ASP A 98 -0.05 10.86 -10.18
C ASP A 98 1.39 10.56 -10.59
N ASP A 99 2.25 11.57 -10.41
CA ASP A 99 3.67 11.47 -10.69
C ASP A 99 4.36 10.44 -9.75
N PRO A 100 5.25 9.58 -10.28
CA PRO A 100 5.90 8.54 -9.49
C PRO A 100 6.65 9.05 -8.26
N ARG A 101 7.38 10.16 -8.40
CA ARG A 101 8.16 10.73 -7.30
C ARG A 101 7.24 11.19 -6.17
N SER A 102 6.13 11.84 -6.51
CA SER A 102 5.11 12.26 -5.55
C SER A 102 4.51 11.07 -4.79
N ILE A 103 4.30 9.94 -5.47
CA ILE A 103 3.82 8.69 -4.85
C ILE A 103 4.88 8.12 -3.90
N VAL A 104 6.16 8.05 -4.30
CA VAL A 104 7.25 7.53 -3.46
C VAL A 104 7.39 8.36 -2.18
N GLU A 105 7.49 9.69 -2.32
CA GLU A 105 7.63 10.60 -1.18
C GLU A 105 6.41 10.53 -0.24
N GLY A 106 5.20 10.42 -0.81
CA GLY A 106 3.97 10.23 -0.05
C GLY A 106 3.90 8.89 0.66
N ALA A 107 4.32 7.80 0.00
CA ALA A 107 4.30 6.45 0.54
C ALA A 107 5.26 6.31 1.73
N ILE A 108 6.49 6.83 1.62
CA ILE A 108 7.47 6.81 2.71
C ILE A 108 6.96 7.64 3.90
N ARG A 109 6.36 8.80 3.63
CA ARG A 109 5.79 9.69 4.66
C ARG A 109 4.65 9.02 5.41
N GLU A 110 3.67 8.47 4.70
CA GLU A 110 2.53 7.80 5.34
C GLU A 110 2.95 6.51 6.03
N TYR A 111 3.90 5.76 5.47
CA TYR A 111 4.49 4.62 6.18
C TYR A 111 5.12 5.03 7.51
N ARG A 112 5.96 6.07 7.53
CA ARG A 112 6.54 6.62 8.78
C ARG A 112 5.47 7.09 9.74
N ARG A 113 4.37 7.68 9.25
CA ARG A 113 3.22 8.07 10.07
C ARG A 113 2.56 6.85 10.72
N ILE A 114 2.35 5.76 9.98
CA ILE A 114 1.82 4.50 10.52
C ILE A 114 2.75 3.95 11.62
N ILE A 115 4.05 3.86 11.33
CA ILE A 115 5.04 3.33 12.27
C ILE A 115 5.16 4.22 13.52
N SER A 116 4.99 5.54 13.40
CA SER A 116 5.04 6.45 14.54
C SER A 116 4.07 6.09 15.68
N GLY A 117 2.94 5.43 15.36
CA GLY A 117 1.98 4.93 16.35
C GLY A 117 2.50 3.80 17.25
N TYR A 118 3.64 3.19 16.92
CA TYR A 118 4.32 2.18 17.73
C TYR A 118 5.32 2.79 18.72
N LYS A 119 5.63 4.08 18.61
CA LYS A 119 6.61 4.74 19.47
C LYS A 119 6.17 4.68 20.94
N GLY A 120 6.97 4.03 21.78
CA GLY A 120 6.69 3.91 23.21
C GLY A 120 5.60 2.89 23.57
N ARG A 121 5.14 2.08 22.61
CA ARG A 121 4.21 0.97 22.90
C ARG A 121 4.95 -0.13 23.70
N PRO A 122 4.39 -0.61 24.82
CA PRO A 122 4.96 -1.74 25.56
C PRO A 122 5.16 -2.96 24.66
N GLY A 123 6.32 -3.62 24.78
CA GLY A 123 6.68 -4.80 23.99
C GLY A 123 7.35 -4.51 22.63
N VAL A 124 7.43 -3.25 22.19
CA VAL A 124 8.17 -2.88 20.98
C VAL A 124 9.62 -2.55 21.35
N ASP A 125 10.59 -3.24 20.76
CA ASP A 125 12.02 -2.91 20.93
C ASP A 125 12.32 -1.54 20.32
N PRO A 126 12.87 -0.58 21.08
CA PRO A 126 13.29 0.71 20.57
C PRO A 126 14.21 0.62 19.34
N LYS A 127 15.12 -0.36 19.27
CA LYS A 127 16.01 -0.53 18.10
C LYS A 127 15.23 -0.93 16.86
N MET A 128 14.34 -1.91 16.99
CA MET A 128 13.50 -2.36 15.87
C MET A 128 12.54 -1.27 15.40
N TYR A 129 12.03 -0.44 16.32
CA TYR A 129 11.26 0.76 15.96
C TYR A 129 12.08 1.75 15.13
N GLN A 130 13.33 2.05 15.53
CA GLN A 130 14.20 2.95 14.77
C GLN A 130 14.55 2.40 13.38
N GLU A 131 14.73 1.09 13.26
CA GLU A 131 14.91 0.44 11.96
C GLU A 131 13.65 0.53 11.10
N ALA A 132 12.47 0.31 11.70
CA ALA A 132 11.19 0.40 11.01
C ALA A 132 10.90 1.81 10.50
N MET A 133 11.35 2.86 11.18
CA MET A 133 11.25 4.25 10.70
C MET A 133 12.08 4.52 9.42
N ASN A 134 13.01 3.62 9.10
CA ASN A 134 13.87 3.64 7.93
C ASN A 134 13.57 2.42 7.05
N PRO A 135 12.45 2.41 6.30
CA PRO A 135 12.09 1.29 5.45
C PRO A 135 13.20 0.98 4.43
N LYS A 136 13.28 -0.28 4.01
CA LYS A 136 14.23 -0.77 3.00
C LYS A 136 13.54 -1.41 1.81
N HIS A 137 12.30 -1.86 1.99
CA HIS A 137 11.60 -2.69 1.03
C HIS A 137 10.27 -2.05 0.68
N VAL A 138 9.86 -2.17 -0.58
CA VAL A 138 8.52 -1.78 -1.04
C VAL A 138 7.87 -2.93 -1.79
N ALA A 139 6.70 -3.35 -1.29
CA ALA A 139 5.84 -4.35 -1.92
C ALA A 139 4.67 -3.64 -2.60
N ILE A 140 4.68 -3.56 -3.93
CA ILE A 140 3.60 -2.98 -4.73
C ILE A 140 2.52 -4.05 -4.94
N SER A 141 1.84 -4.40 -3.85
CA SER A 141 1.00 -5.61 -3.79
C SER A 141 -0.14 -5.51 -2.77
N LEU A 142 -0.61 -4.29 -2.48
CA LEU A 142 -1.64 -4.08 -1.47
C LEU A 142 -3.06 -4.40 -2.00
N THR A 143 -3.49 -3.72 -3.06
CA THR A 143 -4.79 -3.91 -3.71
C THR A 143 -4.73 -3.39 -5.15
N GLY A 144 -5.70 -3.76 -5.99
CA GLY A 144 -5.73 -3.40 -7.40
C GLY A 144 -4.72 -4.16 -8.26
N GLU A 145 -4.57 -3.73 -9.51
CA GLU A 145 -3.60 -4.26 -10.47
C GLU A 145 -2.51 -3.22 -10.77
N ALA A 146 -1.30 -3.43 -10.24
CA ALA A 146 -0.21 -2.45 -10.34
C ALA A 146 0.18 -2.12 -11.79
N THR A 147 0.04 -3.06 -12.72
CA THR A 147 0.37 -2.86 -14.14
C THR A 147 -0.58 -1.89 -14.87
N LEU A 148 -1.73 -1.54 -14.27
CA LEU A 148 -2.59 -0.47 -14.78
C LEU A 148 -2.00 0.93 -14.58
N TYR A 149 -1.02 1.09 -13.69
CA TYR A 149 -0.33 2.36 -13.51
C TYR A 149 0.70 2.57 -14.66
N PRO A 150 0.52 3.58 -15.53
CA PRO A 150 1.26 3.70 -16.78
C PRO A 150 2.76 3.98 -16.59
N MET A 151 3.14 4.51 -15.42
CA MET A 151 4.52 4.88 -15.10
C MET A 151 5.16 3.92 -14.07
N LEU A 152 4.69 2.66 -14.01
CA LEU A 152 5.18 1.67 -13.03
C LEU A 152 6.70 1.47 -13.07
N GLY A 153 7.28 1.44 -14.28
CA GLY A 153 8.74 1.32 -14.45
C GLY A 153 9.50 2.50 -13.84
N GLU A 154 9.00 3.73 -14.01
CA GLU A 154 9.61 4.93 -13.40
C GLU A 154 9.42 4.94 -11.88
N LEU A 155 8.25 4.51 -11.38
CA LEU A 155 8.01 4.36 -9.94
C LEU A 155 9.01 3.42 -9.28
N ILE A 156 9.28 2.26 -9.88
CA ILE A 156 10.27 1.30 -9.37
C ILE A 156 11.66 1.94 -9.35
N LYS A 157 12.03 2.70 -10.39
CA LYS A 157 13.30 3.43 -10.44
C LYS A 157 13.39 4.50 -9.35
N GLU A 158 12.32 5.25 -9.09
CA GLU A 158 12.29 6.26 -8.02
C GLU A 158 12.46 5.62 -6.63
N PHE A 159 11.81 4.48 -6.37
CA PHE A 159 12.06 3.75 -5.11
C PHE A 159 13.51 3.29 -4.98
N HIS A 160 14.13 2.80 -6.05
CA HIS A 160 15.55 2.43 -6.04
C HIS A 160 16.46 3.65 -5.80
N ARG A 161 16.15 4.82 -6.34
CA ARG A 161 16.91 6.07 -6.10
C ARG A 161 16.86 6.51 -4.64
N GLU A 162 15.70 6.38 -4.00
CA GLU A 162 15.53 6.65 -2.56
C GLU A 162 16.09 5.53 -1.65
N GLY A 163 16.76 4.51 -2.22
CA GLY A 163 17.41 3.45 -1.47
C GLY A 163 16.46 2.35 -0.98
N HIS A 164 15.28 2.22 -1.58
CA HIS A 164 14.29 1.20 -1.26
C HIS A 164 14.20 0.14 -2.35
N ASN A 165 14.49 -1.12 -2.00
CA ASN A 165 14.42 -2.24 -2.94
C ASN A 165 12.97 -2.67 -3.17
N HIS A 166 12.56 -2.75 -4.44
CA HIS A 166 11.28 -3.37 -4.78
C HIS A 166 11.30 -4.86 -4.47
N VAL A 167 10.27 -5.37 -3.80
CA VAL A 167 10.13 -6.79 -3.46
C VAL A 167 9.00 -7.45 -4.25
N PRO A 168 9.13 -8.74 -4.61
CA PRO A 168 8.13 -9.44 -5.41
C PRO A 168 6.72 -9.36 -4.81
N CYS A 169 5.76 -9.25 -5.72
CA CYS A 169 4.34 -9.16 -5.44
C CYS A 169 3.87 -10.51 -4.85
N ASP A 170 3.51 -10.51 -3.58
CA ASP A 170 2.64 -11.53 -3.00
C ASP A 170 1.72 -10.76 -2.07
N GLN A 171 0.41 -10.80 -2.33
CA GLN A 171 -0.58 -10.21 -1.45
C GLN A 171 -0.43 -10.93 -0.11
N GLY A 172 0.21 -10.27 0.86
CA GLY A 172 0.38 -10.79 2.20
C GLY A 172 -1.01 -10.95 2.79
N GLY A 173 -1.54 -12.17 2.77
CA GLY A 173 -2.85 -12.47 3.29
C GLY A 173 -2.95 -12.03 4.74
N GLU A 174 -4.00 -11.26 5.03
CA GLU A 174 -4.54 -11.17 6.38
C GLU A 174 -5.13 -12.56 6.67
N ALA A 175 -4.31 -13.42 7.30
CA ALA A 175 -4.77 -14.63 7.95
C ALA A 175 -4.89 -14.34 9.45
#